data_AF-A0A519V1W0-F1
#
_entry.id   AF-A0A519V1W0-F1
#
_cell.length_a   1.000
_cell.length_b   1.000
_cell.length_c   1.000
_cell.angle_alpha   90.00
_cell.angle_beta   90.00
_cell.angle_gamma   90.00
#
_symmetry.space_group_name_H-M   'P 1'
#
loop_
_entity.id
_entity.type
_entity.pdbx_description
1 polymer ?
#
loop_
_entity_poly.entity_id
_entity_poly.type
_entity_poly.pdbx_seq_one_letter_code
_entity_poly.pdbx_strand_id
1 'polypeptide(L)'
;MMAQIGYSVKEEQPGTITYEKGNRVMRILFGAFVKYFKFTVTIVQTAENEITINIFKQSSGVSGGLIGMNQVKNEMKMIGTMMETL
;
A
#
# COMPACT_ATOMS: atom_id res chain seq x y z
N MET A 1 -0.34 13.42 -4.00
CA MET A 1 -0.20 12.21 -4.86
C MET A 1 -1.05 11.04 -4.39
N MET A 2 -0.83 10.46 -3.21
CA MET A 2 -1.59 9.26 -2.74
C MET A 2 -3.11 9.47 -2.66
N ALA A 3 -3.56 10.64 -2.21
CA ALA A 3 -4.99 11.00 -2.21
C ALA A 3 -5.61 11.04 -3.61
N GLN A 4 -4.86 11.46 -4.65
CA GLN A 4 -5.35 11.54 -6.03
C GLN A 4 -5.60 10.16 -6.64
N ILE A 5 -4.87 9.14 -6.19
CA ILE A 5 -5.05 7.74 -6.61
C ILE A 5 -5.95 6.94 -5.66
N GLY A 6 -6.65 7.62 -4.75
CA GLY A 6 -7.71 7.08 -3.89
C GLY A 6 -7.25 6.47 -2.56
N TYR A 7 -6.04 6.78 -2.09
CA TYR A 7 -5.57 6.37 -0.76
C TYR A 7 -5.86 7.44 0.30
N SER A 8 -6.31 6.99 1.46
CA SER A 8 -6.42 7.78 2.69
C SER A 8 -5.31 7.41 3.68
N VAL A 9 -4.85 8.38 4.47
CA VAL A 9 -3.97 8.11 5.62
C VAL A 9 -4.81 7.44 6.70
N LYS A 10 -4.38 6.24 7.13
CA LYS A 10 -5.04 5.48 8.19
C LYS A 10 -4.39 5.73 9.55
N GLU A 11 -3.07 5.87 9.55
CA GLU A 11 -2.26 6.06 10.73
C GLU A 11 -0.98 6.79 10.33
N GLU A 12 -0.55 7.71 11.18
CA GLU A 12 0.65 8.52 10.99
C GLU A 12 1.44 8.52 12.29
N GLN A 13 2.71 8.13 12.19
CA GLN A 13 3.69 8.11 13.26
C GLN A 13 4.97 8.78 12.75
N PRO A 14 5.87 9.27 13.63
CA PRO A 14 7.13 9.86 13.18
C PRO A 14 7.91 8.91 12.25
N GLY A 15 8.17 9.36 11.01
CA GLY A 15 8.88 8.59 9.99
C GLY A 15 8.11 7.42 9.37
N THR A 16 6.84 7.19 9.76
CA THR A 16 6.02 6.09 9.26
C THR A 16 4.59 6.52 8.96
N ILE A 17 4.11 6.27 7.74
CA ILE A 17 2.74 6.59 7.33
C ILE A 17 2.08 5.33 6.76
N THR A 18 0.88 5.02 7.23
CA THR A 18 0.08 3.91 6.72
C THR A 18 -1.05 4.42 5.85
N TYR A 19 -1.10 3.92 4.61
CA TYR A 19 -2.11 4.25 3.62
C TYR A 19 -3.09 3.10 3.43
N GLU A 20 -4.36 3.45 3.23
CA GLU A 20 -5.46 2.53 2.98
C GLU A 20 -6.32 3.01 1.81
N LYS A 21 -6.74 2.09 0.95
CA LYS A 21 -7.65 2.34 -0.17
C LYS A 21 -8.71 1.26 -0.21
N GLY A 22 -9.98 1.67 -0.24
CA GLY A 22 -11.13 0.76 -0.31
C GLY A 22 -11.59 0.26 1.06
N ASN A 23 -12.29 -0.88 1.12
CA ASN A 23 -12.98 -1.33 2.33
C ASN A 23 -12.66 -2.79 2.66
N ARG A 24 -12.06 -3.01 3.84
CA ARG A 24 -11.62 -4.34 4.32
C ARG A 24 -12.79 -5.30 4.51
N VAL A 25 -13.87 -4.83 5.13
CA VAL A 25 -15.03 -5.67 5.44
C VAL A 25 -15.68 -6.15 4.16
N MET A 26 -15.90 -5.22 3.22
CA MET A 26 -16.45 -5.54 1.90
C MET A 26 -15.52 -6.45 1.10
N ARG A 27 -14.19 -6.31 1.20
CA ARG A 27 -13.21 -7.23 0.59
C ARG A 27 -13.29 -8.65 1.13
N ILE A 28 -13.61 -8.82 2.40
CA ILE A 28 -13.77 -10.15 3.00
C ILE A 28 -15.07 -10.79 2.50
N LEU A 29 -16.16 -10.02 2.45
CA LEU A 29 -17.47 -10.53 2.03
C LEU A 29 -17.57 -10.81 0.52
N PHE A 30 -16.99 -9.95 -0.31
CA PHE A 30 -17.12 -9.99 -1.77
C PHE A 30 -15.82 -10.36 -2.50
N GLY A 31 -14.78 -10.77 -1.77
CA GLY A 31 -13.52 -11.24 -2.34
C GLY A 31 -12.86 -10.25 -3.30
N ALA A 32 -12.41 -10.72 -4.45
CA ALA A 32 -11.60 -9.93 -5.40
C ALA A 32 -12.35 -8.79 -6.12
N PHE A 33 -13.69 -8.74 -6.03
CA PHE A 33 -14.50 -7.71 -6.71
C PHE A 33 -14.47 -6.36 -5.99
N VAL A 34 -14.08 -6.33 -4.72
CA VAL A 34 -13.94 -5.10 -3.94
C VAL A 34 -12.48 -4.75 -3.79
N LYS A 35 -12.12 -3.48 -4.01
CA LYS A 35 -10.75 -3.00 -3.80
C LYS A 35 -10.47 -2.87 -2.31
N TYR A 36 -9.35 -3.42 -1.86
CA TYR A 36 -8.79 -3.12 -0.56
C TYR A 36 -7.27 -3.30 -0.60
N PHE A 37 -6.56 -2.20 -0.40
CA PHE A 37 -5.11 -2.17 -0.36
C PHE A 37 -4.68 -1.40 0.88
N LYS A 38 -3.73 -1.97 1.61
CA LYS A 38 -3.14 -1.32 2.77
C LYS A 38 -1.63 -1.53 2.73
N PHE A 39 -0.87 -0.46 2.90
CA PHE A 39 0.59 -0.52 2.97
C PHE A 39 1.12 0.57 3.89
N THR A 40 2.32 0.35 4.39
CA THR A 40 3.02 1.28 5.27
C THR A 40 4.29 1.75 4.58
N VAL A 41 4.53 3.05 4.62
CA VAL A 41 5.75 3.68 4.15
C VAL A 41 6.56 4.09 5.36
N THR A 42 7.82 3.68 5.42
CA THR A 42 8.76 4.08 6.46
C THR A 42 9.95 4.75 5.80
N ILE A 43 10.28 5.95 6.27
CA ILE A 43 11.40 6.75 5.78
C ILE A 43 12.49 6.68 6.83
N VAL A 44 13.66 6.16 6.46
CA VAL A 44 14.83 6.05 7.35
C VAL A 44 16.03 6.70 6.69
N GLN A 45 16.78 7.49 7.46
CA GLN A 45 18.08 7.99 7.02
C GLN A 45 19.11 6.88 7.24
N THR A 46 19.69 6.36 6.16
CA THR A 46 20.66 5.26 6.21
C THR A 46 22.10 5.74 6.21
N ALA A 47 22.36 6.91 5.62
CA ALA A 47 23.65 7.59 5.65
C ALA A 47 23.45 9.11 5.60
N GLU A 48 24.54 9.87 5.77
CA GLU A 48 24.52 11.34 5.84
C GLU A 48 23.82 11.99 4.62
N ASN A 49 23.86 11.34 3.46
CA ASN A 49 23.22 11.81 2.24
C ASN A 49 22.33 10.73 1.57
N GLU A 50 21.82 9.78 2.35
CA GLU A 50 20.99 8.68 1.84
C GLU A 50 19.72 8.51 2.68
N ILE A 51 18.58 8.51 1.98
CA ILE A 51 17.27 8.24 2.55
C ILE A 51 16.75 6.95 1.91
N THR A 52 16.44 5.96 2.74
CA THR A 52 15.76 4.75 2.29
C THR A 52 14.27 4.85 2.58
N ILE A 53 13.47 4.63 1.55
CA ILE A 53 12.01 4.55 1.63
C ILE A 53 11.62 3.07 1.57
N ASN A 54 11.12 2.54 2.68
CA ASN A 54 10.64 1.17 2.77
C ASN A 54 9.13 1.12 2.59
N ILE A 55 8.64 0.21 1.75
CA ILE A 55 7.20 0.04 1.47
C ILE A 55 6.78 -1.38 1.87
N PHE A 56 5.98 -1.47 2.93
CA PHE A 56 5.51 -2.74 3.47
C PHE A 56 4.04 -2.97 3.15
N LYS A 57 3.77 -4.01 2.37
CA LYS A 57 2.41 -4.47 2.07
C LYS A 57 1.76 -5.02 3.34
N GLN A 58 0.59 -4.49 3.71
CA GLN A 58 -0.23 -4.98 4.83
C GLN A 58 -1.46 -5.79 4.39
N SER A 59 -1.87 -5.69 3.12
CA SER A 59 -2.94 -6.51 2.54
C SER A 59 -2.38 -7.72 1.80
N SER A 60 -2.85 -8.95 2.05
CA SER A 60 -2.34 -10.15 1.37
C SER A 60 -3.05 -10.46 0.05
N GLY A 61 -4.32 -10.08 -0.09
CA GLY A 61 -5.16 -10.41 -1.25
C GLY A 61 -5.79 -11.81 -1.22
N VAL A 62 -5.51 -12.61 -0.18
CA VAL A 62 -5.92 -14.02 -0.05
C VAL A 62 -7.43 -14.23 -0.11
N SER A 63 -8.23 -13.30 0.43
CA SER A 63 -9.70 -13.39 0.36
C SER A 63 -10.27 -13.37 -1.07
N GLY A 64 -9.47 -12.96 -2.06
CA GLY A 64 -9.81 -13.00 -3.47
C GLY A 64 -9.11 -14.12 -4.26
N GLY A 65 -8.47 -15.09 -3.59
CA GLY A 65 -7.69 -16.15 -4.22
C GLY A 65 -6.55 -15.61 -5.09
N LEU A 66 -6.20 -16.34 -6.16
CA LEU A 66 -5.12 -15.98 -7.07
C LEU A 66 -5.32 -14.60 -7.73
N ILE A 67 -6.57 -14.27 -8.08
CA ILE A 67 -6.93 -12.97 -8.65
C ILE A 67 -6.62 -11.86 -7.64
N GLY A 68 -7.06 -12.04 -6.40
CA GLY A 68 -6.83 -11.07 -5.34
C GLY A 68 -5.35 -10.87 -5.03
N MET A 69 -4.55 -11.94 -5.03
CA MET A 69 -3.10 -11.87 -4.84
C MET A 69 -2.42 -11.09 -5.98
N ASN A 70 -2.81 -11.34 -7.23
CA ASN A 70 -2.27 -10.62 -8.39
C ASN A 70 -2.66 -9.14 -8.37
N GLN A 71 -3.89 -8.79 -7.98
CA GLN A 71 -4.30 -7.38 -7.81
C GLN A 71 -3.38 -6.66 -6.83
N VAL A 72 -3.11 -7.27 -5.66
CA VAL A 72 -2.26 -6.61 -4.66
C VAL A 72 -0.81 -6.54 -5.12
N LYS A 73 -0.30 -7.57 -5.80
CA LYS A 73 1.06 -7.55 -6.38
C LYS A 73 1.21 -6.42 -7.40
N ASN A 74 0.24 -6.27 -8.30
CA ASN A 74 0.25 -5.22 -9.32
C ASN A 74 0.14 -3.83 -8.70
N GLU A 75 -0.72 -3.64 -7.69
CA GLU A 75 -0.84 -2.36 -6.98
C GLU A 75 0.49 -2.01 -6.29
N MET A 76 1.16 -2.96 -5.62
CA MET A 76 2.47 -2.68 -4.99
C MET A 76 3.57 -2.37 -6.00
N LYS A 77 3.56 -3.01 -7.17
CA LYS A 77 4.49 -2.65 -8.25
C LYS A 77 4.26 -1.22 -8.72
N MET A 78 3.00 -0.83 -8.92
CA MET A 78 2.64 0.53 -9.34
C MET A 78 3.07 1.57 -8.28
N ILE A 79 2.81 1.30 -7.00
CA ILE A 79 3.24 2.18 -5.90
C ILE A 79 4.77 2.30 -5.86
N GLY A 80 5.50 1.17 -6.00
CA GLY A 80 6.97 1.19 -6.06
C GLY A 80 7.48 2.11 -7.17
N THR A 81 7.00 1.92 -8.40
CA THR A 81 7.38 2.76 -9.54
C THR A 81 7.05 4.24 -9.34
N MET A 82 5.91 4.57 -8.73
CA MET A 82 5.55 5.96 -8.43
C MET A 82 6.48 6.61 -7.41
N MET A 83 7.01 5.84 -6.45
CA MET A 83 7.92 6.35 -5.42
C MET A 83 9.37 6.43 -5.91
N GLU A 84 9.78 5.57 -6.84
CA GLU A 84 11.09 5.64 -7.51
C GLU A 84 11.23 6.84 -8.45
N THR A 85 10.11 7.40 -8.92
CA THR A 85 10.08 8.56 -9.83
C THR A 85 10.13 9.91 -9.09
N LEU A 86 10.22 9.90 -7.76
CA LEU A 86 10.39 11.09 -6.90
C LEU A 86 11.87 11.38 -6.67
#